data_AF-A0A1V6F578-F1
#
_entry.id   AF-A0A1V6F578-F1
#
_cell.length_a   1.000
_cell.length_b   1.000
_cell.length_c   1.000
_cell.angle_alpha   90.00
_cell.angle_beta   90.00
_cell.angle_gamma   90.00
#
_symmetry.space_group_name_H-M   'P 1'
#
loop_
_entity.id
_entity.type
_entity.pdbx_description
1 polymer ?
#
loop_
_entity_poly.entity_id
_entity_poly.type
_entity_poly.pdbx_seq_one_letter_code
_entity_poly.pdbx_strand_id
1 'polypeptide(L)' 'MKLEDLRPDATLRGMLPDMLVTVVNVEWHGSDALTLVYRSSDGRVADEILYRHD' A
#
# COMPACT_ATOMS: atom_id res chain seq x y z
N MET A 1 -10.45 -3.82 -3.37
CA MET A 1 -9.10 -3.99 -3.95
C MET A 1 -8.54 -5.27 -3.38
N LYS A 2 -7.98 -6.16 -4.20
CA LYS A 2 -7.29 -7.33 -3.66
C LYS A 2 -5.83 -6.95 -3.39
N LEU A 3 -5.23 -7.52 -2.35
CA LEU A 3 -3.83 -7.27 -1.99
C LEU A 3 -2.85 -7.68 -3.10
N GLU A 4 -3.21 -8.65 -3.94
CA GLU A 4 -2.46 -9.12 -5.11
C GLU A 4 -2.31 -8.07 -6.23
N ASP A 5 -3.14 -7.02 -6.24
CA ASP A 5 -3.02 -5.91 -7.19
C ASP A 5 -1.99 -4.87 -6.74
N LEU A 6 -1.49 -4.95 -5.50
CA LEU A 6 -0.49 -4.04 -4.96
C LEU A 6 0.88 -4.38 -5.52
N ARG A 7 1.41 -3.47 -6.34
CA ARG A 7 2.73 -3.56 -6.96
C ARG A 7 3.47 -2.24 -6.77
N PRO A 8 4.80 -2.24 -6.73
CA PRO A 8 5.58 -1.01 -6.84
C PRO A 8 5.09 -0.16 -8.03
N ASP A 9 5.10 1.16 -7.84
CA ASP A 9 4.61 2.18 -8.77
C ASP A 9 3.09 2.22 -9.00
N ALA A 10 2.32 1.33 -8.38
CA ALA A 10 0.86 1.43 -8.40
C ALA A 10 0.39 2.69 -7.67
N THR A 11 -0.62 3.39 -8.22
CA THR A 11 -1.26 4.51 -7.53
C THR A 11 -2.55 4.04 -6.87
N LEU A 12 -2.65 4.26 -5.56
CA LEU A 12 -3.80 3.89 -4.75
C LEU A 12 -4.54 5.14 -4.30
N ARG A 13 -5.87 5.00 -4.20
CA ARG A 13 -6.76 6.00 -3.61
C ARG A 13 -7.42 5.40 -2.38
N GLY A 14 -7.50 6.16 -1.30
CA GLY A 14 -8.22 5.75 -0.08
C GLY A 14 -7.35 5.18 1.04
N MET A 15 -6.03 5.07 0.86
CA MET A 15 -5.08 4.84 1.97
C MET A 15 -5.03 6.06 2.90
N LEU A 16 -5.09 7.25 2.31
CA LEU A 16 -5.19 8.52 3.02
C LEU A 16 -6.45 9.28 2.58
N PRO A 17 -7.12 10.02 3.50
CA PRO A 17 -8.27 10.83 3.15
C PRO A 17 -7.90 11.88 2.11
N ASP A 18 -8.66 11.92 1.01
CA ASP A 18 -8.51 12.85 -0.11
C ASP A 18 -7.12 12.91 -0.76
N MET A 19 -6.28 11.87 -0.60
CA MET A 19 -4.97 11.83 -1.24
C MET A 19 -4.74 10.54 -2.04
N LEU A 20 -3.99 10.70 -3.14
CA LEU A 20 -3.41 9.61 -3.88
C LEU A 20 -2.05 9.26 -3.27
N VAL A 21 -1.76 7.97 -3.19
CA VAL A 21 -0.46 7.47 -2.74
C VAL A 21 0.13 6.58 -3.82
N THR A 22 1.44 6.62 -3.99
CA THR A 22 2.17 5.72 -4.88
C THR A 22 2.83 4.64 -4.05
N VAL A 23 2.64 3.38 -4.41
CA VAL A 23 3.31 2.26 -3.78
C VAL A 23 4.79 2.32 -4.12
N VAL A 24 5.62 2.34 -3.08
CA VAL A 24 7.09 2.33 -3.19
C VAL A 24 7.59 0.90 -3.06
N ASN A 25 7.08 0.16 -2.09
CA ASN A 25 7.48 -1.22 -1.85
C ASN A 25 6.32 -2.05 -1.29
N VAL A 26 6.36 -3.35 -1.57
CA VAL A 26 5.41 -4.35 -1.05
C VAL A 26 6.21 -5.51 -0.49
N GLU A 27 6.05 -5.81 0.79
CA GLU A 27 6.72 -6.92 1.45
C GLU A 27 5.68 -7.87 2.04
N TRP A 28 5.65 -9.11 1.55
CA TRP A 28 4.68 -10.11 1.99
C TRP A 28 5.15 -10.84 3.24
N HIS A 29 4.24 -10.96 4.21
CA HIS A 29 4.40 -11.74 5.44
C HIS A 29 3.55 -13.01 5.32
N GLY A 30 4.09 -14.02 4.63
CA GLY A 30 3.35 -15.24 4.31
C GLY A 30 2.22 -14.98 3.31
N SER A 31 1.07 -15.63 3.51
CA SER A 31 -0.12 -15.54 2.65
C SER A 31 -1.15 -14.50 3.09
N ASP A 32 -1.06 -14.03 4.33
CA ASP A 32 -2.20 -13.40 5.02
C ASP A 32 -1.95 -11.93 5.36
N ALA A 33 -0.72 -11.43 5.25
CA ALA A 33 -0.41 -10.04 5.49
C ALA A 33 0.70 -9.54 4.57
N LEU A 34 0.74 -8.22 4.37
CA LEU A 34 1.84 -7.54 3.72
C LEU A 34 2.09 -6.17 4.34
N THR A 35 3.34 -5.75 4.36
CA THR A 35 3.71 -4.36 4.62
C THR A 35 3.72 -3.61 3.30
N LEU A 36 2.93 -2.55 3.22
CA LEU A 36 2.89 -1.64 2.11
C LEU A 36 3.64 -0.36 2.48
N VAL A 37 4.72 -0.07 1.77
CA VAL A 37 5.41 1.23 1.86
C VAL A 37 4.89 2.10 0.73
N TYR A 38 4.37 3.28 1.06
CA TYR A 38 3.83 4.22 0.08
C TYR A 38 4.37 5.62 0.26
N ARG A 39 4.35 6.38 -0.84
CA ARG A 39 4.67 7.80 -0.88
C ARG A 39 3.41 8.60 -1.20
N SER A 40 3.06 9.53 -0.34
CA SER A 40 1.97 10.48 -0.56
C SER A 40 2.38 11.60 -1.51
N SER A 41 1.40 12.27 -2.11
CA SER A 41 1.64 13.38 -3.04
C SER A 41 2.34 14.60 -2.42
N ASP A 42 2.31 14.73 -1.09
CA ASP A 42 3.07 15.74 -0.35
C ASP A 42 4.55 15.37 -0.13
N GLY A 43 4.99 14.22 -0.66
CA GLY A 43 6.37 13.74 -0.61
C GLY A 43 6.71 12.95 0.64
N ARG A 44 5.77 12.71 1.55
CA ARG A 44 6.00 11.87 2.72
C ARG A 44 5.98 10.39 2.35
N VAL A 45 6.77 9.60 3.07
CA VAL A 45 6.81 8.15 2.96
C VAL A 45 6.35 7.56 4.29
N ALA A 46 5.47 6.57 4.22
CA ALA A 46 4.96 5.84 5.37
C ALA A 46 4.79 4.35 5.01
N ASP A 47 4.73 3.51 6.04
CA ASP A 47 4.43 2.08 5.92
C ASP A 47 3.15 1.72 6.67
N GLU A 48 2.43 0.73 6.14
CA GLU A 48 1.21 0.20 6.74
C GLU A 48 1.15 -1.31 6.56
N ILE A 49 0.74 -2.03 7.61
CA ILE A 49 0.53 -3.48 7.54
C ILE A 49 -0.92 -3.72 7.14
N LEU A 50 -1.11 -4.39 6.01
CA LEU A 50 -2.41 -4.79 5.51
C LEU A 50 -2.62 -6.27 5.76
N TYR A 51 -3.75 -6.61 6.35
CA TYR A 51 -4.18 -7.99 6.56
C TYR A 51 -5.17 -8.40 5.47
N ARG A 52 -5.01 -9.61 4.95
CA ARG A 52 -5.99 -10.25 4.07
C ARG A 52 -7.21 -10.62 4.92
N HIS A 53 -8.33 -9.98 4.66
CA HIS A 53 -9.64 -10.51 5.01
C HIS A 53 -10.15 -11.21 3.76
N ASP A 54 -10.22 -12.54 3.80
CA ASP A 54 -10.67 -13.41 2.71
C ASP A 54 -12.10 -13.05 2.23
#